data_AF-A0A7S4HVI1-F1
#
_entry.id   AF-A0A7S4HVI1-F1
#
_cell.length_a   1.000
_cell.length_b   1.000
_cell.length_c   1.000
_cell.angle_alpha   90.00
_cell.angle_beta   90.00
_cell.angle_gamma   90.00
#
_symmetry.space_group_name_H-M   'P 1'
#
loop_
_entity.id
_entity.type
_entity.pdbx_description
1 polymer ?
#
loop_
_entity_poly.entity_id
_entity_poly.type
_entity_poly.pdbx_seq_one_letter_code
_entity_poly.pdbx_strand_id
1 'polypeptide(L)'
;QNMNHWGQMVRNDNFCYYDFLTRHGNEKHYDQAHAPCYDLSQMAAPVALFSGGKDKLGDPTDVSRLISSLNPSVIKYSTEIDYYEHMDFVWGLDASTVLYPEIISLFKQYQ
;
A
#
# COMPACT_ATOMS: atom_id res chain seq x y z
N GLN A 1 -6.04 -10.85 -15.35
CA GLN A 1 -6.18 -11.33 -13.97
C GLN A 1 -5.99 -10.20 -12.96
N ASN A 2 -4.97 -9.34 -13.08
CA ASN A 2 -4.74 -8.22 -12.15
C ASN A 2 -5.96 -7.28 -11.92
N MET A 3 -6.62 -6.79 -12.97
CA MET A 3 -7.78 -5.91 -12.76
C MET A 3 -8.96 -6.61 -12.06
N ASN A 4 -9.13 -7.91 -12.28
CA ASN A 4 -10.15 -8.70 -11.56
C ASN A 4 -9.77 -8.85 -10.09
N HIS A 5 -8.48 -8.99 -9.78
CA HIS A 5 -7.97 -9.04 -8.40
C HIS A 5 -8.18 -7.71 -7.68
N TRP A 6 -7.86 -6.58 -8.30
CA TRP A 6 -8.20 -5.26 -7.78
C TRP A 6 -9.70 -5.12 -7.51
N GLY A 7 -10.54 -5.60 -8.44
CA GLY A 7 -11.97 -5.65 -8.22
C GLY A 7 -12.40 -6.56 -7.05
N GLN A 8 -11.68 -7.64 -6.76
CA GLN A 8 -11.94 -8.49 -5.59
C GLN A 8 -11.59 -7.76 -4.30
N MET A 9 -10.45 -7.08 -4.24
CA MET A 9 -10.03 -6.32 -3.05
C MET A 9 -11.04 -5.22 -2.72
N VAL A 10 -11.49 -4.46 -3.73
CA VAL A 10 -12.53 -3.43 -3.54
C VAL A 10 -13.86 -4.02 -3.08
N ARG A 11 -14.29 -5.17 -3.64
CA ARG A 11 -15.57 -5.80 -3.27
C ARG A 11 -15.56 -6.43 -1.89
N ASN A 12 -14.42 -7.00 -1.49
CA ASN A 12 -14.30 -7.79 -0.27
C ASN A 12 -13.74 -7.00 0.92
N ASP A 13 -13.32 -5.73 0.70
CA ASP A 13 -12.68 -4.86 1.71
C ASP A 13 -11.53 -5.58 2.43
N ASN A 14 -10.65 -6.24 1.66
CA ASN A 14 -9.57 -7.04 2.21
C ASN A 14 -8.30 -7.02 1.35
N PHE A 15 -7.17 -7.31 1.99
CA PHE A 15 -5.87 -7.44 1.33
C PHE A 15 -5.44 -8.91 1.32
N CYS A 16 -5.92 -9.64 0.31
CA CYS A 16 -5.71 -11.08 0.18
C CYS A 16 -5.25 -11.47 -1.22
N TYR A 17 -4.84 -12.73 -1.37
CA TYR A 17 -4.38 -13.31 -2.62
C TYR A 17 -5.56 -13.35 -3.62
N TYR A 18 -5.28 -13.57 -4.90
CA TYR A 18 -6.33 -13.64 -5.91
C TYR A 18 -7.26 -14.83 -5.63
N ASP A 19 -8.57 -14.58 -5.56
CA ASP A 19 -9.55 -15.66 -5.39
C ASP A 19 -9.89 -16.26 -6.76
N PHE A 20 -9.65 -17.56 -6.94
CA PHE A 20 -10.00 -18.30 -8.14
C PHE A 20 -11.49 -18.65 -8.24
N LEU A 21 -12.32 -18.04 -7.37
CA LEU A 21 -13.79 -18.10 -7.33
C LEU A 21 -14.37 -19.50 -7.04
N THR A 22 -13.50 -20.50 -6.93
CA THR A 22 -13.87 -21.89 -6.71
C THR A 22 -12.88 -22.51 -5.72
N ARG A 23 -13.39 -23.40 -4.87
CA ARG A 23 -12.57 -24.17 -3.94
C ARG A 23 -11.42 -24.90 -4.65
N HIS A 24 -11.72 -25.62 -5.73
CA HIS A 24 -10.71 -26.35 -6.50
C HIS A 24 -9.67 -25.42 -7.13
N GLY A 25 -10.09 -24.23 -7.60
CA GLY A 25 -9.17 -23.21 -8.09
C GLY A 25 -8.20 -22.75 -7.00
N ASN A 26 -8.70 -22.38 -5.82
CA ASN A 26 -7.85 -21.95 -4.72
C ASN A 26 -6.95 -23.09 -4.21
N GLU A 27 -7.46 -24.33 -4.10
CA GLU A 27 -6.66 -25.48 -3.67
C GLU A 27 -5.52 -25.77 -4.65
N LYS A 28 -5.77 -25.67 -5.96
CA LYS A 28 -4.73 -25.84 -6.99
C LYS A 28 -3.60 -24.82 -6.88
N HIS A 29 -3.88 -23.62 -6.36
CA HIS A 29 -2.93 -22.52 -6.31
C HIS A 29 -2.29 -22.30 -4.94
N TYR A 30 -3.01 -22.61 -3.85
CA TYR A 30 -2.63 -22.26 -2.49
C TYR A 30 -2.71 -23.42 -1.51
N ASP A 31 -3.08 -24.62 -1.96
CA ASP A 31 -3.36 -25.79 -1.11
C ASP A 31 -4.41 -25.52 -0.01
N GLN A 32 -5.28 -24.53 -0.25
CA GLN A 32 -6.29 -24.06 0.68
C GLN A 32 -7.61 -23.78 -0.07
N ALA A 33 -8.74 -23.98 0.62
CA ALA A 33 -10.06 -23.75 0.02
C ALA A 33 -10.36 -22.28 -0.32
N HIS A 34 -9.68 -21.35 0.36
CA HIS A 34 -9.85 -19.90 0.22
C HIS A 34 -8.50 -19.24 -0.05
N ALA A 35 -8.52 -18.09 -0.73
CA ALA A 35 -7.34 -17.27 -0.91
C ALA A 35 -6.84 -16.74 0.45
N PRO A 36 -5.57 -17.00 0.83
CA PRO A 36 -5.02 -16.49 2.08
C PRO A 36 -4.93 -14.96 2.06
N CYS A 37 -4.89 -14.35 3.25
CA CYS A 37 -4.71 -12.90 3.39
C CYS A 37 -3.27 -12.55 3.79
N TYR A 38 -2.81 -11.38 3.36
CA TYR A 38 -1.47 -10.91 3.72
C TYR A 38 -1.49 -10.38 5.16
N ASP A 39 -0.62 -10.91 6.01
CA ASP A 39 -0.41 -10.40 7.37
C ASP A 39 0.61 -9.25 7.34
N LEU A 40 0.11 -8.02 7.32
CA LEU A 40 0.93 -6.80 7.31
C LEU A 40 1.74 -6.62 8.59
N SER A 41 1.38 -7.27 9.70
CA SER A 41 2.15 -7.22 10.95
C SER A 41 3.50 -7.94 10.84
N GLN A 42 3.64 -8.86 9.88
CA GLN A 42 4.88 -9.60 9.60
C GLN A 42 5.86 -8.81 8.72
N MET A 43 5.47 -7.64 8.20
CA MET A 43 6.41 -6.79 7.47
C MET A 43 7.55 -6.37 8.40
N ALA A 44 8.79 -6.63 7.97
CA ALA A 44 10.01 -6.33 8.73
C ALA A 44 10.88 -5.23 8.10
N ALA A 45 10.63 -4.89 6.83
CA ALA A 45 11.40 -3.88 6.12
C ALA A 45 11.07 -2.47 6.66
N PRO A 46 12.06 -1.60 6.93
CA PRO A 46 11.82 -0.21 7.27
C PRO A 46 11.03 0.52 6.17
N VAL A 47 10.02 1.29 6.56
CA VAL A 47 9.10 1.99 5.65
C VAL A 47 9.17 3.50 5.88
N ALA A 48 9.31 4.25 4.79
CA ALA A 48 8.96 5.67 4.74
C ALA A 48 7.70 5.81 3.87
N LEU A 49 6.63 6.37 4.44
CA LEU A 49 5.34 6.50 3.79
C LEU A 49 5.06 7.96 3.43
N PHE A 50 4.68 8.19 2.17
CA PHE A 50 4.21 9.48 1.67
C PHE A 50 2.79 9.27 1.15
N SER A 51 1.82 9.99 1.70
CA SER A 51 0.40 9.94 1.30
C SER A 51 -0.09 11.30 0.80
N GLY A 52 -1.21 11.30 0.08
CA GLY A 52 -1.80 12.49 -0.52
C GLY A 52 -3.20 12.70 0.01
N GLY A 53 -3.51 13.90 0.51
CA GLY A 53 -4.80 14.18 1.14
C GLY A 53 -5.99 14.15 0.18
N LYS A 54 -5.74 14.18 -1.13
CA LYS A 54 -6.77 14.09 -2.19
C LYS A 54 -6.65 12.82 -3.05
N ASP A 55 -5.77 11.89 -2.67
CA ASP A 55 -5.63 10.63 -3.38
C ASP A 55 -6.93 9.80 -3.28
N LYS A 56 -7.39 9.27 -4.41
CA LYS A 56 -8.60 8.44 -4.50
C LYS A 56 -8.30 6.95 -4.62
N LEU A 57 -7.07 6.58 -4.97
CA LEU A 57 -6.62 5.18 -5.07
C LEU A 57 -5.86 4.77 -3.81
N GLY A 58 -5.04 5.65 -3.26
CA GLY A 58 -4.43 5.52 -1.93
C GLY A 58 -5.10 6.48 -0.95
N ASP A 59 -6.41 6.35 -0.75
CA ASP A 59 -7.16 7.34 0.02
C ASP A 59 -6.75 7.39 1.50
N PRO A 60 -6.93 8.55 2.19
CA PRO A 60 -6.49 8.71 3.57
C PRO A 60 -7.07 7.69 4.56
N THR A 61 -8.25 7.13 4.29
CA THR A 61 -8.89 6.11 5.13
C THR A 61 -8.11 4.80 5.06
N ASP A 62 -7.82 4.32 3.84
CA ASP A 62 -7.08 3.08 3.64
C ASP A 62 -5.60 3.24 4.02
N VAL A 63 -5.00 4.42 3.84
CA VAL A 63 -3.67 4.75 4.38
C VAL A 63 -3.65 4.65 5.91
N SER A 64 -4.66 5.17 6.59
CA SER A 64 -4.76 5.09 8.06
C SER A 64 -4.90 3.63 8.54
N ARG A 65 -5.67 2.82 7.80
CA ARG A 65 -5.79 1.37 8.05
C ARG A 65 -4.47 0.63 7.81
N LEU A 66 -3.73 0.97 6.75
CA LEU A 66 -2.40 0.43 6.45
C LEU A 66 -1.44 0.70 7.62
N ILE A 67 -1.31 1.96 8.04
CA ILE A 67 -0.44 2.37 9.15
C ILE A 67 -0.78 1.59 10.43
N SER A 68 -2.06 1.42 10.73
CA SER A 68 -2.53 0.70 11.92
C SER A 68 -2.29 -0.81 11.86
N SER A 69 -2.17 -1.38 10.66
CA SER A 69 -1.98 -2.82 10.43
C SER A 69 -0.51 -3.22 10.39
N LEU A 70 0.40 -2.27 10.14
CA LEU A 70 1.83 -2.50 10.15
C LEU A 70 2.37 -2.61 11.58
N ASN A 71 3.50 -3.32 11.73
CA ASN A 71 4.26 -3.23 12.96
C ASN A 71 4.78 -1.79 13.14
N PRO A 72 4.46 -1.08 14.23
CA PRO A 72 4.86 0.32 14.39
C PRO A 72 6.37 0.53 14.32
N SER A 73 7.18 -0.49 14.65
CA SER A 73 8.63 -0.40 14.59
C SER A 73 9.19 -0.31 13.16
N VAL A 74 8.44 -0.69 12.14
CA VAL A 74 8.89 -0.58 10.75
C VAL A 74 8.67 0.81 10.16
N ILE A 75 7.71 1.58 10.64
CA ILE A 75 7.43 2.92 10.12
C ILE A 75 8.50 3.89 10.65
N LYS A 76 9.39 4.31 9.77
CA LYS A 76 10.50 5.22 10.07
C LYS A 76 10.17 6.68 9.80
N TYR A 77 9.24 6.90 8.89
CA TYR A 77 8.78 8.21 8.47
C TYR A 77 7.38 8.07 7.86
N SER A 78 6.50 9.02 8.14
CA SER A 78 5.18 9.11 7.54
C SER A 78 4.81 10.58 7.39
N THR A 79 4.43 10.99 6.20
CA THR A 79 3.96 12.35 5.93
C THR A 79 2.80 12.32 4.94
N GLU A 80 1.91 13.30 5.06
CA GLU A 80 0.82 13.53 4.11
C GLU A 80 1.02 14.88 3.43
N ILE A 81 0.83 14.91 2.11
CA ILE A 81 0.79 16.13 1.32
C ILE A 81 -0.68 16.41 0.99
N ASP A 82 -1.30 17.32 1.74
CA ASP A 82 -2.75 17.56 1.74
C ASP A 82 -3.39 17.71 0.36
N TYR A 83 -2.67 18.29 -0.61
CA TYR A 83 -3.21 18.60 -1.93
C TYR A 83 -2.82 17.60 -3.03
N TYR A 84 -1.98 16.60 -2.73
CA TYR A 84 -1.58 15.58 -3.70
C TYR A 84 -2.73 14.61 -4.00
N GLU A 85 -2.93 14.35 -5.29
CA GLU A 85 -3.66 13.21 -5.83
C GLU A 85 -2.68 12.07 -6.22
N HIS A 86 -3.21 10.93 -6.66
CA HIS A 86 -2.42 9.71 -6.90
C HIS A 86 -1.24 9.87 -7.87
N MET A 87 -1.40 10.68 -8.91
CA MET A 87 -0.37 10.85 -9.94
C MET A 87 0.67 11.90 -9.58
N ASP A 88 0.43 12.75 -8.57
CA ASP A 88 1.34 13.84 -8.21
C ASP A 88 2.67 13.32 -7.69
N PHE A 89 2.70 12.13 -7.07
CA PHE A 89 3.94 11.48 -6.63
C PHE A 89 4.94 11.17 -7.76
N VAL A 90 4.48 11.16 -9.02
CA VAL A 90 5.32 10.85 -10.19
C VAL A 90 5.35 12.02 -11.19
N TRP A 91 4.20 12.66 -11.42
CA TRP A 91 4.01 13.70 -12.45
C TRP A 91 3.70 15.09 -11.88
N GLY A 92 3.65 15.25 -10.55
CA GLY A 92 3.45 16.53 -9.91
C GLY A 92 4.57 17.49 -10.32
N LEU A 93 4.20 18.68 -10.80
CA LEU A 93 5.18 19.68 -11.25
C LEU A 93 6.11 20.12 -10.09
N ASP A 94 5.61 20.05 -8.86
CA ASP A 94 6.33 20.37 -7.64
C ASP A 94 6.96 19.16 -6.95
N ALA A 95 6.80 17.92 -7.46
CA ALA A 95 7.34 16.70 -6.84
C ALA A 95 8.85 16.75 -6.69
N SER A 96 9.54 17.40 -7.65
CA SER A 96 10.98 17.63 -7.60
C SER A 96 11.44 18.58 -6.50
N THR A 97 10.54 19.41 -5.96
CA THR A 97 10.82 20.39 -4.91
C THR A 97 10.23 20.02 -3.56
N VAL A 98 9.12 19.28 -3.54
CA VAL A 98 8.37 18.92 -2.32
C VAL A 98 8.70 17.50 -1.88
N LEU A 99 8.63 16.51 -2.78
CA LEU A 99 8.70 15.08 -2.42
C LEU A 99 10.12 14.51 -2.54
N TYR A 100 10.75 14.63 -3.71
CA TYR A 100 12.02 13.95 -3.99
C TYR A 100 13.19 14.40 -3.10
N PRO A 101 13.33 15.69 -2.72
CA PRO A 101 14.37 16.11 -1.78
C PRO A 101 14.26 15.42 -0.42
N GLU A 102 13.04 15.20 0.09
CA GLU A 102 12.81 14.50 1.36
C GLU A 102 13.21 13.03 1.26
N ILE A 103 12.83 12.34 0.18
CA ILE A 103 13.24 10.96 -0.09
C ILE A 103 14.77 10.83 -0.10
N ILE A 104 15.47 11.75 -0.80
CA ILE A 104 16.94 11.75 -0.84
C ILE A 104 17.54 11.99 0.55
N SER A 105 16.92 12.86 1.35
CA SER A 105 17.35 13.11 2.73
C SER A 105 17.24 11.86 3.59
N LEU A 106 16.12 11.13 3.49
CA LEU A 106 15.91 9.87 4.21
C LEU A 106 16.96 8.82 3.83
N PHE A 107 17.28 8.67 2.54
CA PHE A 107 18.34 7.74 2.13
C PHE A 107 19.71 8.10 2.71
N LYS A 108 20.05 9.39 2.78
CA LYS A 108 21.30 9.84 3.41
C LYS A 108 21.31 9.64 4.93
N GLN A 109 20.15 9.75 5.58
CA GLN A 109 20.02 9.55 7.02
C GLN A 109 20.21 8.08 7.44
N TYR A 110 19.77 7.13 6.61
CA TYR A 110 19.84 5.69 6.86
C TYR A 110 21.00 4.98 6.12
N GLN A 111 21.96 5.75 5.63
CA GLN A 111 23.22 5.24 5.06
C GLN A 111 24.18 4.76 6.15
#